data_AF-A0A965PS89-F1
#
_entry.id   AF-A0A965PS89-F1
#
_cell.length_a   1.000
_cell.length_b   1.000
_cell.length_c   1.000
_cell.angle_alpha   90.00
_cell.angle_beta   90.00
_cell.angle_gamma   90.00
#
_symmetry.space_group_name_H-M   'P 1'
#
loop_
_entity.id
_entity.type
_entity.pdbx_description
1 polymer ?
#
loop_
_entity_poly.entity_id
_entity_poly.type
_entity_poly.pdbx_seq_one_letter_code
_entity_poly.pdbx_strand_id
1 'polypeptide(L)'
;MTQSKLRLNTDIRKKIGSLILSHFENEKTPALENYKTAKEDITTAYNTAFKIASNVVGRAYPKNDVATLQSFKKKYGNACDVVAKDSCFYFANTEMPLENERENNEHFDFKLDANMSGRFDSMDFGIAYYRDELKGAGINPEITIQNKTQDNRSNPHWTQETDKIKKFLGYQNEDGIYAQWKDKYSLDVIGTSYCRSRTIPCTANEFDQMKAFKNARQVFVQSHYTWAEAIQKDMRDITLALKDYKYVKDAIDLCGALGLDINENELQRTAGVSLTIYQPENLASLIKSRRAKQDNKSVIEQFKKARQSAVATH
;
A
#
# COMPACT_ATOMS: atom_id res chain seq x y z
N MET A 1 11.10 -13.25 51.42
CA MET A 1 9.80 -13.43 50.75
C MET A 1 10.07 -13.97 49.37
N THR A 2 9.61 -15.18 49.06
CA THR A 2 9.69 -15.75 47.71
C THR A 2 8.80 -14.91 46.78
N GLN A 3 9.41 -14.13 45.90
CA GLN A 3 8.70 -13.43 44.83
C GLN A 3 7.85 -14.46 44.08
N SER A 4 6.53 -14.30 44.13
CA SER A 4 5.59 -15.14 43.39
C SER A 4 5.92 -15.02 41.90
N LYS A 5 6.44 -16.07 41.28
CA LYS A 5 6.80 -16.04 39.86
C LYS A 5 5.53 -15.91 39.03
N LEU A 6 5.36 -14.78 38.35
CA LEU A 6 4.20 -14.54 37.50
C LEU A 6 4.17 -15.55 36.34
N ARG A 7 3.02 -16.20 36.15
CA ARG A 7 2.82 -17.14 35.04
C ARG A 7 2.62 -16.40 33.73
N LEU A 8 3.22 -16.92 32.67
CA LEU A 8 3.03 -16.43 31.32
C LEU A 8 1.70 -16.93 30.77
N ASN A 9 0.73 -16.03 30.62
CA ASN A 9 -0.58 -16.32 30.02
C ASN A 9 -0.63 -15.91 28.55
N THR A 10 -1.71 -16.26 27.86
CA THR A 10 -1.89 -16.00 26.42
C THR A 10 -1.85 -14.51 26.06
N ASP A 11 -2.41 -13.64 26.90
CA ASP A 11 -2.44 -12.20 26.62
C ASP A 11 -1.05 -11.56 26.76
N ILE A 12 -0.29 -11.98 27.78
CA ILE A 12 1.09 -11.55 27.96
C ILE A 12 1.97 -12.06 26.81
N ARG A 13 1.79 -13.31 26.34
CA ARG A 13 2.51 -13.82 25.15
C ARG A 13 2.26 -12.97 23.92
N LYS A 14 0.99 -12.66 23.64
CA LYS A 14 0.61 -11.80 22.50
C LYS A 14 1.24 -10.42 22.62
N LYS A 15 1.19 -9.82 23.81
CA LYS A 15 1.80 -8.52 24.07
C LYS A 15 3.32 -8.51 23.84
N ILE A 16 4.03 -9.49 24.39
CA ILE A 16 5.49 -9.62 24.22
C ILE A 16 5.81 -9.85 22.74
N GLY A 17 5.10 -10.74 22.06
CA GLY A 17 5.26 -10.96 20.62
C GLY A 17 5.06 -9.69 19.80
N SER A 18 4.04 -8.87 20.10
CA SER A 18 3.83 -7.58 19.44
C SER A 18 4.95 -6.57 19.70
N LEU A 19 5.52 -6.54 20.91
CA LEU A 19 6.65 -5.65 21.23
C LEU A 19 7.91 -6.05 20.47
N ILE A 20 8.23 -7.35 20.43
CA ILE A 20 9.36 -7.87 19.68
C ILE A 20 9.19 -7.61 18.17
N LEU A 21 8.00 -7.87 17.62
CA LEU A 21 7.70 -7.59 16.23
C LEU A 21 7.92 -6.11 15.90
N SER A 22 7.39 -5.22 16.75
CA SER A 22 7.59 -3.78 16.59
C SER A 22 9.07 -3.40 16.67
N HIS A 23 9.87 -4.04 17.52
CA HIS A 23 11.30 -3.78 17.59
C HIS A 23 12.02 -4.16 16.29
N PHE A 24 11.80 -5.38 15.79
CA PHE A 24 12.44 -5.86 14.55
C PHE A 24 12.02 -5.06 13.32
N GLU A 25 10.79 -4.58 13.27
CA GLU A 25 10.31 -3.74 12.16
C GLU A 25 10.93 -2.34 12.15
N ASN A 26 11.44 -1.87 13.29
CA ASN A 26 12.08 -0.57 13.41
C ASN A 26 13.60 -0.66 13.53
N GLU A 27 14.15 -1.86 13.64
CA GLU A 27 15.58 -2.08 13.68
C GLU A 27 16.22 -1.67 12.34
N LYS A 28 17.31 -0.90 12.42
CA LYS A 28 18.03 -0.43 11.24
C LYS A 28 18.83 -1.58 10.61
N THR A 29 18.15 -2.36 9.77
CA THR A 29 18.75 -3.45 9.00
C THR A 29 19.00 -3.03 7.55
N PRO A 30 19.98 -3.63 6.84
CA PRO A 30 20.16 -3.40 5.41
C PRO A 30 18.90 -3.67 4.59
N ALA A 31 18.11 -4.69 4.98
CA ALA A 31 16.86 -5.04 4.30
C ALA A 31 15.79 -3.94 4.46
N LEU A 32 15.64 -3.36 5.66
CA LEU A 32 14.71 -2.25 5.89
C LEU A 32 15.12 -1.00 5.09
N GLU A 33 16.41 -0.64 5.12
CA GLU A 33 16.91 0.54 4.40
C GLU A 33 16.79 0.37 2.87
N ASN A 34 17.00 -0.84 2.35
CA ASN A 34 16.73 -1.16 0.95
C ASN A 34 15.24 -1.00 0.60
N TYR A 35 14.32 -1.47 1.44
CA TYR A 35 12.89 -1.31 1.23
C TYR A 35 12.46 0.17 1.24
N LYS A 36 12.98 0.97 2.19
CA LYS A 36 12.71 2.42 2.24
C LYS A 36 13.23 3.14 0.99
N THR A 37 14.47 2.87 0.59
CA THR A 37 15.07 3.46 -0.62
C THR A 37 14.28 3.06 -1.86
N ALA A 38 13.92 1.78 -2.00
CA ALA A 38 13.12 1.31 -3.11
C ALA A 38 11.72 1.94 -3.16
N LYS A 39 11.14 2.33 -2.00
CA LYS A 39 9.86 3.07 -1.94
C LYS A 39 9.99 4.47 -2.53
N GLU A 40 11.09 5.17 -2.25
CA GLU A 40 11.38 6.49 -2.82
C GLU A 40 11.65 6.39 -4.33
N ASP A 41 12.44 5.40 -4.74
CA ASP A 41 12.78 5.13 -6.14
C ASP A 41 11.53 4.82 -6.97
N ILE A 42 10.67 3.91 -6.49
CA ILE A 42 9.46 3.54 -7.23
C ILE A 42 8.47 4.71 -7.33
N THR A 43 8.38 5.56 -6.30
CA THR A 43 7.57 6.78 -6.34
C THR A 43 8.04 7.72 -7.46
N THR A 44 9.35 7.90 -7.58
CA THR A 44 9.98 8.71 -8.63
C THR A 44 9.81 8.07 -10.01
N ALA A 45 9.97 6.75 -10.10
CA ALA A 45 9.82 5.99 -11.32
C ALA A 45 8.38 6.06 -11.86
N TYR A 46 7.35 5.97 -11.01
CA TYR A 46 5.95 6.16 -11.40
C TYR A 46 5.71 7.54 -12.03
N ASN A 47 6.22 8.62 -11.39
CA ASN A 47 6.03 9.97 -11.92
C ASN A 47 6.76 10.16 -13.25
N THR A 48 7.98 9.62 -13.37
CA THR A 48 8.79 9.71 -14.59
C THR A 48 8.15 8.90 -15.73
N ALA A 49 7.79 7.65 -15.48
CA ALA A 49 7.13 6.77 -16.43
C ALA A 49 5.78 7.34 -16.88
N PHE A 50 5.01 7.92 -15.96
CA PHE A 50 3.72 8.51 -16.31
C PHE A 50 3.87 9.77 -17.17
N LYS A 51 4.93 10.56 -16.96
CA LYS A 51 5.27 11.67 -17.85
C LYS A 51 5.62 11.19 -19.26
N ILE A 52 6.38 10.09 -19.37
CA ILE A 52 6.69 9.46 -20.66
C ILE A 52 5.41 8.97 -21.32
N ALA A 53 4.57 8.23 -20.59
CA ALA A 53 3.28 7.76 -21.09
C ALA A 53 2.38 8.93 -21.52
N SER A 54 2.35 10.03 -20.78
CA SER A 54 1.59 11.24 -21.13
C SER A 54 2.03 11.84 -22.45
N ASN A 55 3.34 11.85 -22.74
CA ASN A 55 3.87 12.33 -24.00
C ASN A 55 3.52 11.38 -25.16
N VAL A 56 3.72 10.07 -24.96
CA VAL A 56 3.41 9.03 -25.96
C VAL A 56 1.91 9.06 -26.32
N VAL A 57 1.05 9.01 -25.31
CA VAL A 57 -0.40 9.03 -25.46
C VAL A 57 -0.87 10.36 -26.05
N GLY A 58 -0.28 11.49 -25.62
CA GLY A 58 -0.63 12.82 -26.14
C GLY A 58 -0.30 13.04 -27.62
N ARG A 59 0.69 12.31 -28.17
CA ARG A 59 0.95 12.30 -29.62
C ARG A 59 -0.09 11.50 -30.39
N ALA A 60 -0.56 10.39 -29.83
CA ALA A 60 -1.58 9.54 -30.45
C ALA A 60 -3.00 10.11 -30.31
N TYR A 61 -3.28 10.81 -29.20
CA TYR A 61 -4.56 11.44 -28.89
C TYR A 61 -4.33 12.91 -28.51
N PRO A 62 -4.19 13.80 -29.50
CA PRO A 62 -4.02 15.23 -29.26
C PRO A 62 -5.16 15.81 -28.41
N LYS A 63 -4.82 16.75 -27.51
CA LYS A 63 -5.79 17.37 -26.58
C LYS A 63 -6.99 18.01 -27.28
N ASN A 64 -6.79 18.59 -28.46
CA ASN A 64 -7.87 19.21 -29.23
C ASN A 64 -8.87 18.19 -29.76
N ASP A 65 -8.39 17.00 -30.17
CA ASP A 65 -9.24 15.92 -30.67
C ASP A 65 -10.06 15.34 -29.52
N VAL A 66 -9.41 15.08 -28.37
CA VAL A 66 -10.08 14.65 -27.13
C VAL A 66 -11.17 15.64 -26.73
N ALA A 67 -10.88 16.94 -26.71
CA ALA A 67 -11.84 17.99 -26.35
C ALA A 67 -13.03 18.04 -27.34
N THR A 68 -12.75 17.89 -28.64
CA THR A 68 -13.79 17.86 -29.68
C THR A 68 -14.72 16.68 -29.49
N LEU A 69 -14.18 15.48 -29.25
CA LEU A 69 -14.98 14.27 -29.00
C LEU A 69 -15.79 14.37 -27.70
N GLN A 70 -15.22 14.93 -26.64
CA GLN A 70 -15.95 15.20 -25.40
C GLN A 70 -17.10 16.20 -25.61
N SER A 71 -16.93 17.20 -26.50
CA SER A 71 -18.01 18.13 -26.86
C SER A 71 -19.16 17.42 -27.59
N PHE A 72 -18.86 16.47 -28.47
CA PHE A 72 -19.87 15.65 -29.14
C PHE A 72 -20.57 14.70 -28.17
N LYS A 73 -19.84 14.06 -27.24
CA LYS A 73 -20.44 13.30 -26.15
C LYS A 73 -21.44 14.15 -25.36
N LYS A 74 -21.10 15.38 -25.01
CA LYS A 74 -22.00 16.29 -24.28
C LYS A 74 -23.26 16.63 -25.08
N LYS A 75 -23.16 16.75 -26.41
CA LYS A 75 -24.26 17.13 -27.29
C LYS A 75 -25.18 15.96 -27.67
N TYR A 76 -24.61 14.79 -27.94
CA TYR A 76 -25.30 13.65 -28.54
C TYR A 76 -25.33 12.40 -27.63
N GLY A 77 -24.76 12.50 -26.43
CA GLY A 77 -24.77 11.42 -25.44
C GLY A 77 -23.91 10.22 -25.83
N ASN A 78 -24.37 9.03 -25.44
CA ASN A 78 -23.61 7.78 -25.54
C ASN A 78 -23.18 7.40 -26.96
N ALA A 79 -23.89 7.88 -27.99
CA ALA A 79 -23.52 7.65 -29.39
C ALA A 79 -22.15 8.24 -29.76
N CYS A 80 -21.67 9.22 -29.01
CA CYS A 80 -20.35 9.84 -29.19
C CYS A 80 -19.42 9.61 -27.98
N ASP A 81 -19.72 8.63 -27.12
CA ASP A 81 -18.88 8.31 -25.98
C ASP A 81 -17.69 7.43 -26.39
N VAL A 82 -16.68 8.07 -26.97
CA VAL A 82 -15.49 7.40 -27.54
C VAL A 82 -14.18 7.81 -26.84
N VAL A 83 -14.26 8.62 -25.78
CA VAL A 83 -13.10 9.01 -24.96
C VAL A 83 -13.21 8.31 -23.62
N ALA A 84 -12.27 7.39 -23.37
CA ALA A 84 -12.14 6.71 -22.09
C ALA A 84 -11.02 7.34 -21.25
N LYS A 85 -11.06 7.12 -19.94
CA LYS A 85 -9.92 7.32 -19.04
C LYS A 85 -9.29 5.96 -18.76
N ASP A 86 -7.99 5.85 -18.98
CA ASP A 86 -7.27 4.58 -18.79
C ASP A 86 -5.94 4.80 -18.06
N SER A 87 -5.52 3.78 -17.34
CA SER A 87 -4.25 3.70 -16.59
C SER A 87 -3.33 2.61 -17.11
N CYS A 88 -3.76 1.83 -18.10
CA CYS A 88 -2.95 0.80 -18.74
C CYS A 88 -2.81 1.11 -20.23
N PHE A 89 -1.59 1.11 -20.73
CA PHE A 89 -1.32 1.47 -22.12
C PHE A 89 -0.54 0.36 -22.82
N TYR A 90 -0.94 0.02 -24.03
CA TYR A 90 -0.24 -0.95 -24.86
C TYR A 90 0.65 -0.18 -25.85
N PHE A 91 1.95 -0.16 -25.58
CA PHE A 91 2.91 0.57 -26.41
C PHE A 91 3.62 -0.39 -27.35
N ALA A 92 3.88 0.05 -28.58
CA ALA A 92 4.68 -0.66 -29.56
C ALA A 92 5.87 0.19 -30.00
N ASN A 93 7.07 -0.36 -29.85
CA ASN A 93 8.29 0.21 -30.37
C ASN A 93 8.30 0.09 -31.90
N THR A 94 8.26 1.23 -32.58
CA THR A 94 8.24 1.29 -34.06
C THR A 94 9.62 1.31 -34.70
N GLU A 95 10.70 1.40 -33.93
CA GLU A 95 12.07 1.58 -34.41
C GLU A 95 12.88 0.27 -34.45
N MET A 96 12.40 -0.81 -33.82
CA MET A 96 13.06 -2.11 -33.83
C MET A 96 12.57 -3.01 -34.98
N PRO A 97 13.46 -3.75 -35.65
CA PRO A 97 13.05 -4.73 -36.65
C PRO A 97 12.11 -5.78 -36.03
N LEU A 98 11.08 -6.15 -36.78
CA LEU A 98 10.02 -7.10 -36.39
C LEU A 98 10.51 -8.55 -36.40
N GLU A 99 11.70 -8.84 -35.85
CA GLU A 99 12.16 -10.23 -35.73
C GLU A 99 11.26 -11.04 -34.79
N ASN A 100 10.63 -10.38 -33.80
CA ASN A 100 9.65 -11.00 -32.92
C ASN A 100 8.62 -9.95 -32.44
N GLU A 101 7.39 -9.99 -32.96
CA GLU A 101 6.31 -9.06 -32.57
C GLU A 101 6.06 -9.03 -31.05
N ARG A 102 6.39 -10.13 -30.34
CA ARG A 102 6.20 -10.24 -28.88
C ARG A 102 7.20 -9.46 -28.05
N GLU A 103 8.33 -9.04 -28.61
CA GLU A 103 9.39 -8.33 -27.89
C GLU A 103 9.31 -6.80 -28.07
N ASN A 104 8.60 -6.35 -29.10
CA ASN A 104 8.51 -4.93 -29.46
C ASN A 104 7.21 -4.26 -28.97
N ASN A 105 6.31 -4.97 -28.29
CA ASN A 105 5.09 -4.38 -27.73
C ASN A 105 4.77 -4.93 -26.34
N GLU A 106 4.27 -4.07 -25.45
CA GLU A 106 3.97 -4.47 -24.07
C GLU A 106 2.92 -3.56 -23.40
N HIS A 107 2.23 -4.13 -22.41
CA HIS A 107 1.36 -3.38 -21.49
C HIS A 107 2.15 -2.73 -20.37
N PHE A 108 1.98 -1.42 -20.25
CA PHE A 108 2.44 -0.64 -19.12
C PHE A 108 1.25 -0.19 -18.30
N ASP A 109 0.98 -0.96 -17.23
CA ASP A 109 -0.14 -0.75 -16.32
C ASP A 109 0.32 0.11 -15.13
N PHE A 110 -0.33 1.24 -14.89
CA PHE A 110 -0.07 2.16 -13.79
C PHE A 110 -1.03 1.98 -12.60
N LYS A 111 -1.99 1.06 -12.67
CA LYS A 111 -2.91 0.80 -11.57
C LYS A 111 -2.18 0.31 -10.32
N LEU A 112 -2.84 0.46 -9.18
CA LEU A 112 -2.32 0.02 -7.88
C LEU A 112 -2.25 -1.51 -7.79
N ASP A 113 -3.12 -2.20 -8.53
CA ASP A 113 -3.20 -3.66 -8.68
C ASP A 113 -2.55 -4.17 -9.99
N ALA A 114 -1.62 -3.39 -10.56
CA ALA A 114 -0.96 -3.78 -11.79
C ALA A 114 -0.22 -5.12 -11.64
N ASN A 115 -0.45 -6.03 -12.58
CA ASN A 115 0.10 -7.37 -12.52
C ASN A 115 1.65 -7.37 -12.58
N MET A 116 2.26 -8.28 -11.84
CA MET A 116 3.71 -8.47 -11.73
C MET A 116 4.05 -9.94 -12.01
N SER A 117 5.28 -10.22 -12.46
CA SER A 117 5.72 -11.60 -12.70
C SER A 117 6.24 -12.29 -11.44
N GLY A 118 6.33 -13.61 -11.50
CA GLY A 118 6.96 -14.42 -10.46
C GLY A 118 6.00 -14.77 -9.33
N ARG A 119 6.39 -14.47 -8.09
CA ARG A 119 5.71 -14.90 -6.86
C ARG A 119 4.72 -13.88 -6.27
N PHE A 120 4.50 -12.77 -6.97
CA PHE A 120 3.75 -11.62 -6.48
C PHE A 120 2.29 -11.67 -6.96
N ASP A 121 1.40 -11.25 -6.09
CA ASP A 121 -0.02 -11.07 -6.36
C ASP A 121 -0.29 -9.60 -6.73
N SER A 122 -1.41 -9.34 -7.41
CA SER A 122 -1.75 -8.00 -7.92
C SER A 122 -1.77 -6.92 -6.82
N MET A 123 -2.22 -7.27 -5.60
CA MET A 123 -2.32 -6.32 -4.49
C MET A 123 -0.98 -6.04 -3.80
N ASP A 124 0.07 -6.82 -4.06
CA ASP A 124 1.32 -6.76 -3.29
C ASP A 124 2.01 -5.40 -3.43
N PHE A 125 1.91 -4.75 -4.60
CA PHE A 125 2.42 -3.39 -4.78
C PHE A 125 1.71 -2.40 -3.86
N GLY A 126 0.37 -2.38 -3.89
CA GLY A 126 -0.41 -1.49 -3.03
C GLY A 126 -0.21 -1.75 -1.54
N ILE A 127 -0.08 -3.02 -1.15
CA ILE A 127 0.22 -3.42 0.24
C ILE A 127 1.59 -2.91 0.67
N ALA A 128 2.63 -3.11 -0.15
CA ALA A 128 3.98 -2.66 0.14
C ALA A 128 4.08 -1.13 0.14
N TYR A 129 3.40 -0.44 -0.78
CA TYR A 129 3.45 1.01 -0.89
C TYR A 129 2.73 1.72 0.28
N TYR A 130 1.55 1.22 0.67
CA TYR A 130 0.72 1.76 1.74
C TYR A 130 0.83 0.98 3.07
N ARG A 131 1.98 0.33 3.28
CA ARG A 131 2.21 -0.54 4.42
C ARG A 131 2.00 0.17 5.76
N ASP A 132 2.55 1.37 5.89
CA ASP A 132 2.54 2.10 7.17
C ASP A 132 1.13 2.62 7.48
N GLU A 133 0.35 3.00 6.46
CA GLU A 133 -1.05 3.38 6.57
C GLU A 133 -1.93 2.18 6.96
N LEU A 134 -1.70 1.01 6.36
CA LEU A 134 -2.37 -0.24 6.75
C LEU A 134 -2.09 -0.57 8.22
N LYS A 135 -0.83 -0.46 8.65
CA LYS A 135 -0.46 -0.67 10.06
C LYS A 135 -1.05 0.35 11.00
N GLY A 136 -1.06 1.63 10.62
CA GLY A 136 -1.70 2.69 11.39
C GLY A 136 -3.20 2.45 11.59
N ALA A 137 -3.85 1.76 10.65
CA ALA A 137 -5.25 1.34 10.74
C ALA A 137 -5.45 0.02 11.54
N GLY A 138 -4.38 -0.59 12.04
CA GLY A 138 -4.42 -1.87 12.75
C GLY A 138 -4.68 -3.07 11.84
N ILE A 139 -4.36 -2.95 10.55
CA ILE A 139 -4.44 -4.04 9.55
C ILE A 139 -3.04 -4.63 9.38
N ASN A 140 -2.94 -5.95 9.19
CA ASN A 140 -1.65 -6.62 8.98
C ASN A 140 -1.27 -6.69 7.48
N PRO A 141 -0.34 -5.84 6.98
CA PRO A 141 0.05 -5.88 5.57
C PRO A 141 0.89 -7.13 5.23
N GLU A 142 1.54 -7.77 6.20
CA GLU A 142 2.37 -8.95 5.97
C GLU A 142 1.57 -10.27 5.92
N ILE A 143 0.23 -10.25 5.99
CA ILE A 143 -0.57 -11.48 6.13
C ILE A 143 -0.37 -12.47 4.97
N THR A 144 -0.22 -11.99 3.73
CA THR A 144 0.05 -12.83 2.56
C THR A 144 1.44 -13.45 2.63
N ILE A 145 2.43 -12.68 3.08
CA ILE A 145 3.81 -13.15 3.27
C ILE A 145 3.84 -14.22 4.36
N GLN A 146 3.17 -13.98 5.50
CA GLN A 146 3.00 -14.94 6.58
C GLN A 146 2.39 -16.26 6.09
N ASN A 147 1.32 -16.19 5.31
CA ASN A 147 0.67 -17.37 4.75
C ASN A 147 1.62 -18.16 3.82
N LYS A 148 2.37 -17.46 2.96
CA LYS A 148 3.37 -18.06 2.06
C LYS A 148 4.50 -18.75 2.84
N THR A 149 4.98 -18.17 3.94
CA THR A 149 6.02 -18.80 4.81
C THR A 149 5.53 -20.04 5.58
N GLN A 150 4.22 -20.30 5.59
CA GLN A 150 3.58 -21.46 6.21
C GLN A 150 3.06 -22.46 5.17
N ASP A 151 3.64 -22.49 3.96
CA ASP A 151 3.26 -23.37 2.85
C ASP A 151 1.78 -23.22 2.43
N ASN A 152 1.24 -21.99 2.51
CA ASN A 152 -0.14 -21.66 2.15
C ASN A 152 -1.21 -22.53 2.85
N ARG A 153 -0.95 -22.96 4.10
CA ARG A 153 -1.95 -23.68 4.89
C ARG A 153 -3.23 -22.85 5.01
N SER A 154 -4.37 -23.52 4.90
CA SER A 154 -5.68 -22.86 5.00
C SER A 154 -5.79 -22.10 6.33
N ASN A 155 -5.91 -20.78 6.24
CA ASN A 155 -5.93 -19.88 7.38
C ASN A 155 -7.12 -18.91 7.26
N PRO A 156 -8.22 -19.12 8.00
CA PRO A 156 -9.37 -18.21 7.99
C PRO A 156 -9.02 -16.76 8.32
N HIS A 157 -7.95 -16.52 9.10
CA HIS A 157 -7.45 -15.19 9.41
C HIS A 157 -6.84 -14.49 8.19
N TRP A 158 -6.26 -15.25 7.24
CA TRP A 158 -5.72 -14.69 6.01
C TRP A 158 -6.83 -14.04 5.16
N THR A 159 -7.96 -14.73 4.98
CA THR A 159 -9.10 -14.19 4.22
C THR A 159 -9.64 -12.92 4.87
N GLN A 160 -9.83 -12.93 6.20
CA GLN A 160 -10.37 -11.78 6.93
C GLN A 160 -9.47 -10.54 6.83
N GLU A 161 -8.17 -10.69 7.00
CA GLU A 161 -7.23 -9.57 6.87
C GLU A 161 -7.11 -9.10 5.42
N THR A 162 -7.11 -10.02 4.46
CA THR A 162 -7.09 -9.66 3.03
C THR A 162 -8.33 -8.84 2.65
N ASP A 163 -9.50 -9.15 3.20
CA ASP A 163 -10.71 -8.36 2.97
C ASP A 163 -10.62 -6.97 3.61
N LYS A 164 -10.00 -6.85 4.80
CA LYS A 164 -9.71 -5.54 5.41
C LYS A 164 -8.76 -4.71 4.53
N ILE A 165 -7.71 -5.32 4.01
CA ILE A 165 -6.77 -4.67 3.07
C ILE A 165 -7.52 -4.17 1.84
N LYS A 166 -8.33 -5.04 1.20
CA LYS A 166 -9.10 -4.68 0.01
C LYS A 166 -10.04 -3.52 0.26
N LYS A 167 -10.72 -3.52 1.40
CA LYS A 167 -11.61 -2.43 1.81
C LYS A 167 -10.83 -1.14 2.09
N PHE A 168 -9.68 -1.23 2.77
CA PHE A 168 -8.88 -0.06 3.12
C PHE A 168 -8.27 0.61 1.90
N LEU A 169 -7.69 -0.18 0.98
CA LEU A 169 -7.09 0.32 -0.25
C LEU A 169 -8.14 0.71 -1.31
N GLY A 170 -9.39 0.28 -1.16
CA GLY A 170 -10.48 0.63 -2.08
C GLY A 170 -10.61 -0.28 -3.30
N TYR A 171 -10.01 -1.48 -3.27
CA TYR A 171 -10.09 -2.46 -4.37
C TYR A 171 -11.52 -3.00 -4.60
N GLN A 172 -12.38 -3.03 -3.58
CA GLN A 172 -13.72 -3.62 -3.69
C GLN A 172 -14.70 -2.76 -4.50
N ASN A 173 -14.64 -1.43 -4.31
CA ASN A 173 -15.57 -0.49 -4.93
C ASN A 173 -14.88 0.45 -5.94
N GLU A 174 -13.58 0.26 -6.18
CA GLU A 174 -12.73 1.21 -6.90
C GLU A 174 -12.83 2.64 -6.35
N ASP A 175 -12.81 2.79 -5.02
CA ASP A 175 -12.94 4.06 -4.31
C ASP A 175 -11.68 4.40 -3.49
N GLY A 176 -11.73 5.49 -2.71
CA GLY A 176 -10.69 5.84 -1.75
C GLY A 176 -9.29 5.95 -2.35
N ILE A 177 -8.34 5.19 -1.78
CA ILE A 177 -6.92 5.20 -2.20
C ILE A 177 -6.79 4.69 -3.64
N TYR A 178 -7.50 3.63 -4.03
CA TYR A 178 -7.46 3.09 -5.37
C TYR A 178 -7.95 4.10 -6.40
N ALA A 179 -9.07 4.77 -6.15
CA ALA A 179 -9.58 5.82 -7.02
C ALA A 179 -8.60 6.98 -7.15
N GLN A 180 -8.05 7.48 -6.03
CA GLN A 180 -7.07 8.57 -6.04
C GLN A 180 -5.81 8.20 -6.84
N TRP A 181 -5.35 6.95 -6.72
CA TRP A 181 -4.23 6.44 -7.48
C TRP A 181 -4.53 6.39 -8.99
N LYS A 182 -5.69 5.85 -9.34
CA LYS A 182 -6.17 5.76 -10.73
C LYS A 182 -6.32 7.15 -11.35
N ASP A 183 -6.89 8.10 -10.62
CA ASP A 183 -7.05 9.49 -11.06
C ASP A 183 -5.68 10.15 -11.28
N LYS A 184 -4.71 9.91 -10.39
CA LYS A 184 -3.34 10.42 -10.52
C LYS A 184 -2.62 9.87 -11.75
N TYR A 185 -2.86 8.60 -12.09
CA TYR A 185 -2.18 7.88 -13.16
C TYR A 185 -3.14 7.43 -14.26
N SER A 186 -4.04 8.30 -14.70
CA SER A 186 -4.91 8.04 -15.85
C SER A 186 -4.80 9.12 -16.92
N LEU A 187 -4.94 8.71 -18.18
CA LEU A 187 -4.93 9.58 -19.35
C LEU A 187 -6.20 9.37 -20.16
N ASP A 188 -6.63 10.45 -20.82
CA ASP A 188 -7.72 10.38 -21.79
C ASP A 188 -7.21 9.68 -23.05
N VAL A 189 -7.97 8.70 -23.53
CA VAL A 189 -7.65 7.88 -24.69
C VAL A 189 -8.86 7.75 -25.61
N ILE A 190 -8.63 7.76 -26.92
CA ILE A 190 -9.69 7.64 -27.91
C ILE A 190 -9.88 6.15 -28.25
N GLY A 191 -11.10 5.64 -28.10
CA GLY A 191 -11.48 4.25 -28.29
C GLY A 191 -11.92 3.57 -27.00
N THR A 192 -11.91 2.23 -26.98
CA THR A 192 -12.38 1.47 -25.80
C THR A 192 -11.39 1.56 -24.64
N SER A 193 -11.86 1.40 -23.40
CA SER A 193 -11.00 1.30 -22.21
C SER A 193 -10.14 0.03 -22.16
N TYR A 194 -10.25 -0.86 -23.16
CA TYR A 194 -9.43 -2.07 -23.23
C TYR A 194 -8.12 -1.79 -23.96
N CYS A 195 -7.02 -1.66 -23.22
CA CYS A 195 -5.73 -1.23 -23.73
C CYS A 195 -5.18 -2.07 -24.91
N ARG A 196 -5.46 -3.38 -24.98
CA ARG A 196 -5.06 -4.23 -26.13
C ARG A 196 -5.71 -3.83 -27.46
N SER A 197 -6.84 -3.15 -27.42
CA SER A 197 -7.50 -2.65 -28.63
C SER A 197 -6.79 -1.43 -29.23
N ARG A 198 -5.82 -0.83 -28.50
CA ARG A 198 -5.15 0.43 -28.83
C ARG A 198 -3.64 0.27 -28.69
N THR A 199 -3.01 -0.16 -29.77
CA THR A 199 -1.55 -0.11 -29.89
C THR A 199 -1.12 1.33 -30.15
N ILE A 200 -0.30 1.89 -29.26
CA ILE A 200 0.19 3.26 -29.36
C ILE A 200 1.69 3.22 -29.70
N PRO A 201 2.14 3.85 -30.80
CA PRO A 201 3.54 3.83 -31.19
C PRO A 201 4.41 4.69 -30.25
N CYS A 202 5.58 4.17 -29.88
CA CYS A 202 6.59 4.89 -29.11
C CYS A 202 8.00 4.65 -29.69
N THR A 203 8.95 5.50 -29.29
CA THR A 203 10.36 5.33 -29.67
C THR A 203 11.00 4.18 -28.86
N ALA A 204 12.16 3.69 -29.31
CA ALA A 204 12.87 2.63 -28.59
C ALA A 204 13.28 3.06 -27.17
N ASN A 205 13.77 4.29 -27.02
CA ASN A 205 14.17 4.82 -25.72
C ASN A 205 12.98 4.97 -24.76
N GLU A 206 11.82 5.44 -25.23
CA GLU A 206 10.61 5.50 -24.41
C GLU A 206 10.18 4.09 -23.97
N PHE A 207 10.21 3.12 -24.89
CA PHE A 207 9.87 1.73 -24.58
C PHE A 207 10.78 1.11 -23.52
N ASP A 208 12.10 1.30 -23.65
CA ASP A 208 13.09 0.78 -22.69
C ASP A 208 12.95 1.42 -21.31
N GLN A 209 12.68 2.73 -21.23
CA GLN A 209 12.40 3.41 -19.96
C GLN A 209 11.12 2.88 -19.29
N MET A 210 10.09 2.56 -20.08
CA MET A 210 8.85 1.98 -19.56
C MET A 210 9.04 0.54 -19.08
N LYS A 211 9.88 -0.27 -19.75
CA LYS A 211 10.31 -1.59 -19.26
C LYS A 211 11.10 -1.49 -17.96
N ALA A 212 12.03 -0.53 -17.85
CA ALA A 212 12.78 -0.27 -16.63
C ALA A 212 11.86 0.09 -15.45
N PHE A 213 10.82 0.88 -15.70
CA PHE A 213 9.77 1.17 -14.71
C PHE A 213 9.03 -0.09 -14.23
N LYS A 214 8.62 -0.95 -15.16
CA LYS A 214 7.96 -2.22 -14.83
C LYS A 214 8.85 -3.11 -13.96
N ASN A 215 10.15 -3.16 -14.25
CA ASN A 215 11.13 -3.88 -13.43
C ASN A 215 11.33 -3.24 -12.05
N ALA A 216 11.42 -1.90 -11.97
CA ALA A 216 11.56 -1.18 -10.70
C ALA A 216 10.39 -1.48 -9.73
N ARG A 217 9.16 -1.63 -10.26
CA ARG A 217 8.00 -2.05 -9.46
C ARG A 217 8.22 -3.42 -8.81
N GLN A 218 8.72 -4.39 -9.56
CA GLN A 218 8.98 -5.73 -9.05
C GLN A 218 10.09 -5.72 -8.01
N VAL A 219 11.17 -4.96 -8.25
CA VAL A 219 12.27 -4.80 -7.30
C VAL A 219 11.76 -4.20 -5.98
N PHE A 220 10.89 -3.20 -6.04
CA PHE A 220 10.28 -2.61 -4.84
C PHE A 220 9.48 -3.65 -4.04
N VAL A 221 8.57 -4.39 -4.69
CA VAL A 221 7.79 -5.44 -3.99
C VAL A 221 8.70 -6.54 -3.45
N GLN A 222 9.72 -6.94 -4.20
CA GLN A 222 10.70 -7.92 -3.74
C GLN A 222 11.45 -7.45 -2.49
N SER A 223 11.82 -6.17 -2.40
CA SER A 223 12.49 -5.62 -1.22
C SER A 223 11.62 -5.67 0.04
N HIS A 224 10.31 -5.39 -0.09
CA HIS A 224 9.34 -5.55 0.99
C HIS A 224 9.24 -7.01 1.43
N TYR A 225 9.12 -7.93 0.48
CA TYR A 225 9.08 -9.37 0.74
C TYR A 225 10.34 -9.86 1.48
N THR A 226 11.53 -9.51 0.99
CA THR A 226 12.80 -9.92 1.60
C THR A 226 12.91 -9.46 3.06
N TRP A 227 12.56 -8.20 3.33
CA TRP A 227 12.58 -7.66 4.68
C TRP A 227 11.53 -8.31 5.59
N ALA A 228 10.28 -8.39 5.14
CA ALA A 228 9.20 -8.97 5.92
C ALA A 228 9.40 -10.46 6.20
N GLU A 229 9.88 -11.24 5.23
CA GLU A 229 10.15 -12.68 5.42
C GLU A 229 11.23 -12.97 6.45
N ALA A 230 12.27 -12.13 6.53
CA ALA A 230 13.29 -12.23 7.57
C ALA A 230 12.65 -12.10 8.96
N ILE A 231 11.87 -11.04 9.17
CA ILE A 231 11.15 -10.80 10.43
C ILE A 231 10.18 -11.94 10.74
N GLN A 232 9.43 -12.42 9.75
CA GLN A 232 8.44 -13.50 9.99
C GLN A 232 9.09 -14.83 10.39
N LYS A 233 10.29 -15.13 9.89
CA LYS A 233 11.05 -16.32 10.32
C LYS A 233 11.44 -16.21 11.79
N ASP A 234 12.02 -15.09 12.19
CA ASP A 234 12.43 -14.86 13.59
C ASP A 234 11.22 -14.86 14.53
N MET A 235 10.12 -14.21 14.11
CA MET A 235 8.89 -14.18 14.89
C MET A 235 8.21 -15.55 15.03
N ARG A 236 8.42 -16.47 14.08
CA ARG A 236 7.95 -17.85 14.19
C ARG A 236 8.65 -18.57 15.35
N ASP A 237 9.97 -18.47 15.41
CA ASP A 237 10.78 -19.11 16.45
C ASP A 237 10.48 -18.51 17.83
N ILE A 238 10.33 -17.19 17.89
CA ILE A 238 9.93 -16.47 19.11
C ILE A 238 8.53 -16.89 19.58
N THR A 239 7.58 -17.02 18.66
CA THR A 239 6.23 -17.48 18.99
C THR A 239 6.23 -18.91 19.53
N LEU A 240 7.11 -19.78 19.04
CA LEU A 240 7.27 -21.14 19.57
C LEU A 240 7.91 -21.10 20.97
N ALA A 241 9.00 -20.37 21.16
CA ALA A 241 9.66 -20.23 22.45
C ALA A 241 8.71 -19.67 23.54
N LEU A 242 7.92 -18.64 23.21
CA LEU A 242 6.95 -18.05 24.14
C LEU A 242 5.83 -19.04 24.55
N LYS A 243 5.50 -20.03 23.73
CA LYS A 243 4.54 -21.09 24.09
C LYS A 243 5.12 -22.05 25.11
N ASP A 244 6.41 -22.35 25.02
CA ASP A 244 7.11 -23.27 25.91
C ASP A 244 7.44 -22.63 27.26
N TYR A 245 7.57 -21.30 27.31
CA TYR A 245 7.81 -20.56 28.54
C TYR A 245 6.64 -20.62 29.53
N LYS A 246 7.00 -20.85 30.80
CA LYS A 246 6.05 -20.96 31.92
C LYS A 246 5.91 -19.65 32.69
N TYR A 247 7.00 -18.89 32.85
CA TYR A 247 7.02 -17.68 33.66
C TYR A 247 7.31 -16.44 32.82
N VAL A 248 6.78 -15.30 33.25
CA VAL A 248 6.99 -14.01 32.56
C VAL A 248 8.47 -13.63 32.53
N LYS A 249 9.21 -14.00 33.57
CA LYS A 249 10.66 -13.80 33.64
C LYS A 249 11.40 -14.38 32.43
N ASP A 250 11.10 -15.62 32.02
CA ASP A 250 11.78 -16.27 30.88
C ASP A 250 11.56 -15.47 29.59
N ALA A 251 10.36 -14.90 29.42
CA ALA A 251 10.03 -14.07 28.26
C ALA A 251 10.69 -12.68 28.33
N ILE A 252 10.87 -12.10 29.52
CA ILE A 252 11.61 -10.84 29.72
C ILE A 252 13.11 -11.07 29.44
N ASP A 253 13.66 -12.18 29.91
CA ASP A 253 15.07 -12.54 29.67
C ASP A 253 15.34 -12.70 28.17
N LEU A 254 14.39 -13.30 27.41
CA LEU A 254 14.44 -13.33 25.94
C LEU A 254 14.41 -11.92 25.34
N CYS A 255 13.52 -11.04 25.81
CA CYS A 255 13.47 -9.66 25.33
C CYS A 255 14.79 -8.93 25.56
N GLY A 256 15.38 -9.07 26.75
CA GLY A 256 16.68 -8.50 27.07
C GLY A 256 17.80 -9.03 26.18
N ALA A 257 17.80 -10.34 25.88
CA ALA A 257 18.76 -10.95 24.94
C ALA A 257 18.59 -10.45 23.50
N LEU A 258 17.38 -10.06 23.11
CA LEU A 258 17.06 -9.44 21.83
C LEU A 258 17.25 -7.92 21.82
N GLY A 259 17.75 -7.32 22.91
CA GLY A 259 18.01 -5.88 23.01
C GLY A 259 16.79 -5.02 23.39
N LEU A 260 15.69 -5.62 23.84
CA LEU A 260 14.53 -4.92 24.39
C LEU A 260 14.59 -4.84 25.91
N ASP A 261 14.55 -3.63 26.46
CA ASP A 261 14.38 -3.41 27.90
C ASP A 261 12.89 -3.34 28.25
N ILE A 262 12.35 -4.40 28.88
CA ILE A 262 10.94 -4.51 29.25
C ILE A 262 10.79 -4.73 30.74
N ASN A 263 10.04 -3.84 31.39
CA ASN A 263 9.73 -3.96 32.81
C ASN A 263 8.50 -4.86 33.06
N GLU A 264 8.60 -5.79 34.01
CA GLU A 264 7.51 -6.67 34.42
C GLU A 264 6.24 -5.90 34.84
N ASN A 265 6.39 -4.75 35.50
CA ASN A 265 5.27 -3.91 35.93
C ASN A 265 4.54 -3.24 34.75
N GLU A 266 5.26 -2.94 33.67
CA GLU A 266 4.66 -2.37 32.45
C GLU A 266 3.93 -3.42 31.64
N LEU A 267 4.36 -4.68 31.69
CA LEU A 267 3.63 -5.81 31.10
C LEU A 267 2.24 -5.98 31.75
N GLN A 268 2.17 -5.87 33.08
CA GLN A 268 0.95 -6.05 33.88
C GLN A 268 -0.06 -4.88 33.76
N ARG A 269 0.41 -3.62 33.73
CA ARG A 269 -0.49 -2.44 33.67
C ARG A 269 -1.30 -2.30 32.38
N THR A 270 -0.88 -2.97 31.30
CA THR A 270 -1.52 -2.87 29.97
C THR A 270 -2.27 -4.15 29.56
N ALA A 271 -2.46 -5.11 30.47
CA ALA A 271 -3.33 -6.25 30.22
C ALA A 271 -4.78 -5.76 30.03
N GLY A 272 -5.17 -5.52 28.77
CA GLY A 272 -6.47 -4.95 28.40
C GLY A 272 -6.43 -3.76 27.42
N VAL A 273 -5.26 -3.22 27.06
CA VAL A 273 -5.17 -2.13 26.06
C VAL A 273 -4.41 -2.61 24.83
N SER A 274 -5.12 -2.65 23.69
CA SER A 274 -4.59 -3.02 22.38
C SER A 274 -3.45 -2.07 21.96
N LEU A 275 -2.39 -2.65 21.39
CA LEU A 275 -1.05 -2.08 21.23
C LEU A 275 -0.83 -1.14 20.03
N THR A 276 -1.84 -0.48 19.48
CA THR A 276 -1.63 0.53 18.41
C THR A 276 -1.00 1.86 18.90
N ILE A 277 -0.53 1.93 20.14
CA ILE A 277 -0.13 3.18 20.81
C ILE A 277 1.38 3.36 20.96
N TYR A 278 2.22 2.36 20.69
CA TYR A 278 3.67 2.46 20.95
C TYR A 278 4.52 2.91 19.73
N GLN A 279 4.08 3.99 19.07
CA GLN A 279 4.97 4.92 18.38
C GLN A 279 4.57 6.32 18.85
N PRO A 280 5.48 7.16 19.39
CA PRO A 280 5.16 8.54 19.79
C PRO A 280 4.46 9.32 18.68
N GLU A 281 4.83 9.05 17.42
CA GLU A 281 4.25 9.62 16.21
C GLU A 281 2.84 9.11 15.92
N ASN A 282 2.56 7.81 16.13
CA ASN A 282 1.22 7.25 15.97
C ASN A 282 0.29 7.69 17.09
N LEU A 283 0.77 7.71 18.34
CA LEU A 283 0.03 8.31 19.44
C LEU A 283 -0.19 9.80 19.19
N ALA A 284 0.80 10.54 18.70
CA ALA A 284 0.66 11.94 18.33
C ALA A 284 -0.33 12.11 17.17
N SER A 285 -0.33 11.25 16.16
CA SER A 285 -1.26 11.28 15.02
C SER A 285 -2.70 10.94 15.46
N LEU A 286 -2.86 9.97 16.36
CA LEU A 286 -4.14 9.55 16.92
C LEU A 286 -4.67 10.57 17.96
N ILE A 287 -3.79 11.30 18.65
CA ILE A 287 -4.14 12.47 19.48
C ILE A 287 -4.49 13.66 18.59
N LYS A 288 -3.71 13.94 17.53
CA LYS A 288 -3.97 15.01 16.56
C LYS A 288 -5.32 14.80 15.86
N SER A 289 -5.63 13.59 15.43
CA SER A 289 -6.92 13.26 14.80
C SER A 289 -8.10 13.30 15.80
N ARG A 290 -7.90 12.92 17.06
CA ARG A 290 -8.90 13.11 18.13
C ARG A 290 -9.12 14.59 18.48
N ARG A 291 -8.06 15.40 18.54
CA ARG A 291 -8.14 16.84 18.78
C ARG A 291 -8.72 17.60 17.59
N ALA A 292 -8.41 17.22 16.36
CA ALA A 292 -9.03 17.77 15.16
C ALA A 292 -10.56 17.53 15.13
N LYS A 293 -11.03 16.41 15.70
CA LYS A 293 -12.47 16.15 15.91
C LYS A 293 -13.07 16.96 17.06
N GLN A 294 -12.28 17.39 18.04
CA GLN A 294 -12.73 18.28 19.13
C GLN A 294 -12.71 19.78 18.74
N ASP A 295 -11.89 20.18 17.77
CA ASP A 295 -11.74 21.58 17.34
C ASP A 295 -12.79 22.05 16.31
N ASN A 296 -13.92 21.35 16.24
CA ASN A 296 -15.10 21.79 15.50
C ASN A 296 -15.78 23.02 16.11
N LYS A 297 -15.22 23.69 17.12
CA LYS A 297 -15.73 25.00 17.58
C LYS A 297 -15.61 26.05 16.48
N SER A 298 -14.52 26.07 15.71
CA SER A 298 -14.31 27.02 14.61
C SER A 298 -15.19 26.72 13.38
N VAL A 299 -15.41 25.42 13.11
CA VAL A 299 -16.28 24.94 12.02
C VAL A 299 -17.76 25.18 12.35
N ILE A 300 -18.20 24.95 13.58
CA ILE A 300 -19.57 25.28 14.04
C ILE A 300 -19.82 26.79 14.03
N GLU A 301 -18.82 27.61 14.31
CA GLU A 301 -18.93 29.08 14.27
C GLU A 301 -18.95 29.63 12.83
N GLN A 302 -18.23 29.00 11.90
CA GLN A 302 -18.34 29.26 10.46
C GLN A 302 -19.70 28.82 9.89
N PHE A 303 -20.23 27.66 10.29
CA PHE A 303 -21.57 27.21 9.89
C PHE A 303 -22.70 28.04 10.53
N LYS A 304 -22.51 28.59 11.74
CA LYS A 304 -23.45 29.55 12.36
C LYS A 304 -23.48 30.90 11.63
N LYS A 305 -22.33 31.44 11.23
CA LYS A 305 -22.26 32.66 10.40
C LYS A 305 -22.90 32.46 9.03
N ALA A 306 -22.67 31.31 8.39
CA ALA A 306 -23.28 30.97 7.09
C ALA A 306 -24.80 30.75 7.16
N ARG A 307 -25.34 30.31 8.31
CA ARG A 307 -26.80 30.20 8.53
C ARG A 307 -27.46 31.55 8.86
N GLN A 308 -26.76 32.49 9.50
CA GLN A 308 -27.30 33.82 9.82
C GLN A 308 -27.32 34.76 8.60
N SER A 309 -26.44 34.57 7.62
CA SER A 309 -26.46 35.31 6.36
C SER A 309 -27.54 34.84 5.38
N ALA A 310 -28.08 33.63 5.53
CA ALA A 310 -29.12 33.07 4.66
C ALA A 310 -30.56 33.38 5.10
N VAL A 311 -30.75 34.00 6.27
CA VAL A 311 -32.07 34.42 6.81
C VAL A 311 -32.28 35.93 6.70
N ALA A 312 -31.34 36.68 6.10
CA ALA A 312 -31.40 38.14 5.94
C ALA A 312 -31.75 38.59 4.51
N THR A 313 -32.14 37.68 3.62
CA THR A 313 -32.67 37.98 2.28
C THR A 313 -33.87 37.09 2.00
N HIS A 314 -34.97 37.39 2.68
CA HIS A 314 -36.34 37.52 2.17
C HIS A 314 -37.25 37.91 3.33
#